data_AF-A0A7S2LYZ6-F1
#
_entry.id   AF-A0A7S2LYZ6-F1
#
_cell.length_a   1.000
_cell.length_b   1.000
_cell.length_c   1.000
_cell.angle_alpha   90.00
_cell.angle_beta   90.00
_cell.angle_gamma   90.00
#
_symmetry.space_group_name_H-M   'P 1'
#
loop_
_entity.id
_entity.type
_entity.pdbx_description
1 polymer ?
#
loop_
_entity_poly.entity_id
_entity_poly.type
_entity_poly.pdbx_seq_one_letter_code
_entity_poly.pdbx_strand_id
1 'polypeptide(L)'
;VRLCGSVVERLERDGFQVLFVGHSLGGAVATLSCLLLHLGIEGATSTSVRSVGFATPPCGNAALCRLCERQAVTVINSDDLVPRLSLETARRLRAELEDRRELVRTYMQQDMEAMKSVRNMTEKKR
;
A
#
# COMPACT_ATOMS: atom_id res chain seq x y z
N VAL A 1 -18.36 15.97 -10.42
CA VAL A 1 -17.20 16.62 -9.75
C VAL A 1 -15.96 15.80 -10.07
N ARG A 2 -15.03 16.33 -10.89
CA ARG A 2 -13.72 15.72 -11.21
C ARG A 2 -12.63 16.56 -10.54
N LEU A 3 -12.51 16.43 -9.22
CA LEU A 3 -11.69 17.33 -8.40
C LEU A 3 -10.20 17.02 -8.49
N CYS A 4 -9.79 15.74 -8.55
CA CYS A 4 -8.37 15.40 -8.59
C CYS A 4 -7.78 15.77 -9.95
N GLY A 5 -8.47 15.42 -11.05
CA GLY A 5 -8.02 15.73 -12.41
C GLY A 5 -7.70 17.20 -12.67
N SER A 6 -8.59 18.11 -12.28
CA SER A 6 -8.39 19.54 -12.54
C SER A 6 -7.24 20.13 -11.71
N VAL A 7 -7.02 19.62 -10.49
CA VAL A 7 -5.88 20.01 -9.66
C VAL A 7 -4.58 19.51 -10.26
N VAL A 8 -4.54 18.24 -10.69
CA VAL A 8 -3.37 17.62 -11.31
C VAL A 8 -3.01 18.33 -12.61
N GLU A 9 -3.97 18.58 -13.49
CA GLU A 9 -3.75 19.34 -14.74
C GLU A 9 -3.15 20.72 -14.49
N ARG A 10 -3.62 21.42 -13.46
CA ARG A 10 -3.07 22.72 -13.09
C ARG A 10 -1.62 22.60 -12.64
N LEU A 11 -1.32 21.66 -11.75
CA LEU A 11 0.04 21.43 -11.27
C LEU A 11 0.99 21.07 -12.42
N GLU A 12 0.55 20.24 -13.36
CA GLU A 12 1.34 19.87 -14.53
C GLU A 12 1.58 21.06 -15.47
N ARG A 13 0.56 21.91 -15.68
CA ARG A 13 0.70 23.15 -16.47
C ARG A 13 1.69 24.12 -15.83
N ASP A 14 1.71 24.16 -14.50
CA ASP A 14 2.66 24.97 -13.73
C ASP A 14 4.07 24.33 -13.69
N GLY A 15 4.28 23.20 -14.37
CA GLY A 15 5.57 22.53 -14.54
C GLY A 15 5.94 21.54 -13.44
N PHE A 16 5.00 21.21 -12.54
CA PHE A 16 5.24 20.25 -11.46
C PHE A 16 5.01 18.80 -11.91
N GLN A 17 5.84 17.91 -11.39
CA GLN A 17 5.58 16.48 -11.46
C GLN A 17 4.72 16.05 -10.28
N VAL A 18 3.60 15.37 -10.56
CA VAL A 18 2.69 14.87 -9.52
C VAL A 18 2.96 13.40 -9.22
N LEU A 19 3.15 13.10 -7.94
CA LEU A 19 3.40 11.75 -7.44
C LEU A 19 2.32 11.35 -6.41
N PHE A 20 1.66 10.22 -6.67
CA PHE A 20 0.73 9.59 -5.74
C PHE A 20 1.48 8.65 -4.81
N VAL A 21 1.41 8.90 -3.50
CA VAL A 21 2.15 8.11 -2.51
C VAL A 21 1.18 7.51 -1.49
N GLY A 22 1.42 6.27 -1.08
CA GLY A 22 0.64 5.66 -0.02
C GLY A 22 1.29 4.42 0.59
N HIS A 23 0.92 4.12 1.83
CA HIS A 23 1.35 2.92 2.55
C HIS A 23 0.18 1.94 2.69
N SER A 24 0.46 0.63 2.62
CA SER A 24 -0.52 -0.44 2.75
C SER A 24 -1.68 -0.25 1.76
N LEU A 25 -2.93 -0.30 2.23
CA LEU A 25 -4.12 0.00 1.43
C LEU A 25 -4.03 1.38 0.74
N GLY A 26 -3.40 2.37 1.37
CA GLY A 26 -3.17 3.68 0.75
C GLY A 26 -2.29 3.61 -0.49
N GLY A 27 -1.34 2.66 -0.54
CA GLY A 27 -0.53 2.41 -1.74
C GLY A 27 -1.35 1.88 -2.92
N ALA A 28 -2.36 1.05 -2.62
CA ALA A 28 -3.30 0.58 -3.63
C ALA A 28 -4.18 1.72 -4.16
N VAL A 29 -4.70 2.56 -3.26
CA VAL A 29 -5.48 3.75 -3.64
C VAL A 29 -4.63 4.70 -4.50
N ALA A 30 -3.39 4.99 -4.09
CA ALA A 30 -2.47 5.82 -4.85
C ALA A 30 -2.23 5.29 -6.28
N THR A 31 -2.02 3.97 -6.40
CA THR A 31 -1.82 3.30 -7.70
C THR A 31 -3.06 3.45 -8.60
N LEU A 32 -4.24 3.18 -8.04
CA LEU A 32 -5.50 3.28 -8.80
C LEU A 32 -5.83 4.73 -9.18
N SER A 33 -5.61 5.71 -8.30
CA SER A 33 -5.79 7.13 -8.60
C SER A 33 -4.87 7.58 -9.74
N CYS A 34 -3.59 7.18 -9.71
CA CYS A 34 -2.66 7.44 -10.79
C CYS A 34 -3.16 6.84 -12.13
N LEU A 35 -3.71 5.62 -12.10
CA LEU A 35 -4.22 4.96 -13.29
C LEU A 35 -5.50 5.61 -13.83
N LEU A 36 -6.41 6.07 -12.96
CA LEU A 36 -7.63 6.77 -13.38
C LEU A 36 -7.32 8.04 -14.19
N LEU A 37 -6.28 8.78 -13.79
CA LEU A 37 -5.79 9.95 -14.53
C LEU A 37 -5.06 9.56 -15.81
N HIS A 38 -4.28 8.47 -15.76
CA HIS A 38 -3.61 7.94 -16.93
C HIS A 38 -4.57 7.46 -18.03
N LEU A 39 -5.74 6.96 -17.64
CA LEU A 39 -6.78 6.50 -18.55
C LEU A 39 -7.77 7.63 -18.94
N GLY A 40 -7.60 8.85 -18.41
CA GLY A 40 -8.53 9.97 -18.67
C GLY A 40 -9.92 9.75 -18.08
N ILE A 41 -10.07 8.84 -17.11
CA ILE A 41 -11.34 8.56 -16.44
C ILE A 41 -11.69 9.73 -15.49
N GLU A 42 -10.70 10.30 -14.83
CA GLU A 42 -10.86 11.41 -13.89
C GLU A 42 -10.30 12.75 -14.39
N GLY A 43 -10.54 13.14 -15.64
CA GLY A 43 -10.04 14.42 -16.18
C GLY A 43 -9.42 14.26 -17.56
N ALA A 44 -8.52 15.15 -17.96
CA ALA A 44 -7.68 14.90 -19.12
C ALA A 44 -6.66 13.80 -18.84
N THR A 45 -6.26 13.10 -19.89
CA THR A 45 -5.24 12.07 -19.82
C THR A 45 -3.90 12.67 -19.39
N SER A 46 -3.38 12.23 -18.25
CA SER A 46 -2.02 12.55 -17.83
C SER A 46 -1.10 11.33 -17.95
N THR A 47 -0.01 11.47 -18.71
CA THR A 47 1.01 10.42 -18.84
C THR A 47 2.23 10.63 -17.94
N SER A 48 2.32 11.83 -17.32
CA SER A 48 3.40 12.26 -16.43
C SER A 48 3.19 11.85 -14.97
N VAL A 49 1.96 11.55 -14.55
CA VAL A 49 1.67 11.06 -13.20
C VAL A 49 2.35 9.72 -12.92
N ARG A 50 2.84 9.58 -11.70
CA ARG A 50 3.46 8.36 -11.17
C ARG A 50 2.88 8.03 -9.80
N SER A 51 3.05 6.78 -9.38
CA SER A 51 2.71 6.32 -8.03
C SER A 51 3.87 5.59 -7.38
N VAL A 52 4.06 5.81 -6.08
CA VAL A 52 4.98 5.07 -5.23
C VAL A 52 4.21 4.54 -4.03
N GLY A 53 4.12 3.22 -3.92
CA GLY A 53 3.44 2.56 -2.81
C GLY A 53 4.44 1.86 -1.89
N PHE A 54 4.16 1.84 -0.60
CA PHE A 54 4.91 1.05 0.39
C PHE A 54 3.99 -0.03 0.95
N ALA A 55 4.44 -1.28 1.02
CA ALA A 55 3.59 -2.39 1.50
C ALA A 55 2.28 -2.53 0.71
N THR A 56 2.26 -2.23 -0.59
CA THR A 56 1.02 -2.18 -1.37
C THR A 56 0.43 -3.59 -1.55
N PRO A 57 -0.84 -3.84 -1.17
CA PRO A 57 -1.49 -5.11 -1.47
C PRO A 57 -1.81 -5.22 -2.97
N PRO A 58 -2.01 -6.44 -3.51
CA PRO A 58 -2.51 -6.62 -4.87
C PRO A 58 -3.84 -5.87 -5.07
N CYS A 59 -3.88 -4.92 -6.02
CA CYS A 59 -5.03 -4.04 -6.25
C CYS A 59 -5.62 -4.16 -7.66
N GLY A 60 -5.22 -5.17 -8.42
CA GLY A 60 -5.68 -5.39 -9.78
C GLY A 60 -5.33 -6.77 -10.31
N ASN A 61 -5.72 -7.02 -11.55
CA ASN A 61 -5.42 -8.26 -12.27
C ASN A 61 -4.17 -8.10 -13.15
N ALA A 62 -3.79 -9.16 -13.88
CA ALA A 62 -2.64 -9.15 -14.77
C ALA A 62 -2.71 -8.07 -15.87
N ALA A 63 -3.91 -7.73 -16.34
CA ALA A 63 -4.08 -6.66 -17.33
C ALA A 63 -3.79 -5.28 -16.71
N LEU A 64 -4.29 -5.01 -15.51
CA LEU A 64 -4.03 -3.77 -14.77
C LEU A 64 -2.55 -3.66 -14.38
N CYS A 65 -1.92 -4.76 -13.99
CA CYS A 65 -0.50 -4.81 -13.68
C CYS A 65 0.36 -4.34 -14.87
N ARG A 66 0.11 -4.85 -16.08
CA ARG A 66 0.79 -4.40 -17.31
C ARG A 66 0.59 -2.92 -17.60
N LEU A 67 -0.59 -2.39 -17.31
CA LEU A 67 -0.87 -0.96 -17.47
C LEU A 67 -0.15 -0.09 -16.44
N CYS A 68 0.23 -0.65 -15.29
CA CYS A 68 0.90 0.06 -14.20
C CYS A 68 2.44 -0.06 -14.24
N GLU A 69 3.01 -0.94 -15.07
CA GLU A 69 4.47 -1.22 -15.10
C GLU A 69 5.34 0.04 -15.24
N ARG A 70 4.87 1.06 -15.95
CA ARG A 70 5.64 2.30 -16.17
C ARG A 70 5.30 3.40 -15.16
N GLN A 71 4.16 3.30 -14.50
CA GLN A 71 3.54 4.36 -13.72
C GLN A 71 3.62 4.09 -12.22
N ALA A 72 3.79 2.84 -11.79
CA ALA A 72 3.74 2.45 -10.39
C ALA A 72 5.02 1.74 -9.94
N VAL A 73 5.56 2.19 -8.81
CA VAL A 73 6.63 1.50 -8.09
C VAL A 73 6.07 1.08 -6.73
N THR A 74 6.29 -0.16 -6.33
CA THR A 74 5.97 -0.62 -4.97
C THR A 74 7.24 -1.05 -4.24
N VAL A 75 7.39 -0.55 -3.01
CA VAL A 75 8.49 -0.88 -2.11
C VAL A 75 7.97 -1.90 -1.10
N ILE A 76 8.65 -3.05 -1.05
CA ILE A 76 8.30 -4.17 -0.19
C ILE A 76 9.47 -4.39 0.78
N ASN A 77 9.18 -4.36 2.08
CA ASN A 77 10.19 -4.61 3.09
C ASN A 77 10.25 -6.10 3.43
N SER A 78 11.34 -6.78 3.06
CA SER A 78 11.67 -8.14 3.49
C SER A 78 10.45 -9.08 3.44
N ASP A 79 9.94 -9.53 4.59
CA ASP A 79 8.84 -10.48 4.75
C ASP A 79 7.46 -9.86 4.95
N ASP A 80 7.26 -8.62 4.48
CA ASP A 80 5.97 -7.95 4.54
C ASP A 80 4.85 -8.83 3.94
N LEU A 81 3.84 -9.08 4.78
CA LEU A 81 2.70 -9.91 4.45
C LEU A 81 1.73 -9.20 3.50
N VAL A 82 1.62 -7.88 3.56
CA VAL A 82 0.57 -7.11 2.85
C VAL A 82 0.61 -7.32 1.34
N PRO A 83 1.77 -7.25 0.66
CA PRO A 83 1.86 -7.52 -0.79
C PRO A 83 1.58 -8.98 -1.17
N ARG A 84 1.61 -9.89 -0.20
CA ARG A 84 1.37 -11.35 -0.37
C ARG A 84 -0.06 -11.74 -0.02
N LEU A 85 -0.88 -10.78 0.43
CA LEU A 85 -2.27 -11.03 0.77
C LEU A 85 -3.09 -11.33 -0.48
N SER A 86 -3.76 -12.47 -0.43
CA SER A 86 -4.79 -12.90 -1.35
C SER A 86 -5.84 -13.63 -0.51
N LEU A 87 -7.02 -13.84 -1.08
CA LEU A 87 -8.04 -14.62 -0.39
C LEU A 87 -7.56 -16.04 -0.04
N GLU A 88 -6.72 -16.63 -0.89
CA GLU A 88 -6.12 -17.95 -0.68
C GLU A 88 -5.09 -17.92 0.45
N THR A 89 -4.12 -17.00 0.40
CA THR A 89 -3.09 -16.88 1.45
C THR A 89 -3.70 -16.50 2.80
N ALA A 90 -4.75 -15.68 2.83
CA ALA A 90 -5.48 -15.37 4.05
C ALA A 90 -6.21 -16.60 4.64
N ARG A 91 -6.84 -17.44 3.80
CA ARG A 91 -7.47 -18.69 4.25
C ARG A 91 -6.45 -19.67 4.80
N ARG A 92 -5.32 -19.83 4.10
CA ARG A 92 -4.23 -20.70 4.53
C ARG A 92 -3.63 -20.23 5.84
N LEU A 93 -3.32 -18.94 5.96
CA LEU A 93 -2.82 -18.35 7.20
C LEU A 93 -3.80 -18.59 8.35
N ARG A 94 -5.11 -18.41 8.14
CA ARG A 94 -6.13 -18.69 9.16
C ARG A 94 -6.07 -20.14 9.63
N ALA A 95 -6.01 -21.10 8.69
CA ALA A 95 -5.94 -22.52 9.03
C ALA A 95 -4.65 -22.86 9.81
N GLU A 96 -3.50 -22.31 9.42
CA GLU A 96 -2.23 -22.50 10.13
C GLU A 96 -2.25 -21.89 11.54
N LEU A 97 -2.88 -20.73 11.72
CA LEU A 97 -3.05 -20.10 13.03
C LEU A 97 -4.05 -20.86 13.93
N GLU A 98 -5.09 -21.45 13.34
CA GLU A 98 -6.06 -22.29 14.05
C GLU A 98 -5.41 -23.59 14.56
N ASP A 99 -4.61 -24.25 13.73
CA ASP A 99 -3.86 -25.46 14.09
C ASP A 99 -2.83 -25.20 15.22
N ARG A 100 -2.20 -24.02 15.21
CA ARG A 100 -1.16 -23.63 16.17
C ARG A 100 -1.64 -22.68 17.27
N ARG A 101 -2.95 -22.66 17.54
CA ARG A 101 -3.61 -21.62 18.35
C ARG A 101 -2.99 -21.39 19.72
N GLU A 102 -2.57 -22.46 20.41
CA GLU A 102 -1.96 -22.34 21.74
C GLU A 102 -0.59 -21.65 21.66
N LEU A 103 0.26 -22.11 20.74
CA LEU A 103 1.59 -21.54 20.51
C LEU A 103 1.52 -20.08 20.05
N VAL A 104 0.60 -19.77 19.14
CA VAL A 104 0.38 -18.39 18.64
C VAL A 104 -0.04 -17.46 19.77
N ARG A 105 -0.88 -17.91 20.70
CA ARG A 105 -1.26 -17.10 21.87
C ARG A 105 -0.06 -16.79 22.76
N THR A 106 0.80 -17.78 23.00
CA THR A 106 2.03 -17.57 23.77
C THR A 106 2.94 -16.54 23.11
N TYR A 107 3.21 -16.67 21.81
CA TYR A 107 4.04 -15.70 21.09
C TYR A 107 3.43 -14.31 21.08
N MET A 108 2.13 -14.20 20.83
CA MET A 108 1.44 -12.90 20.82
C MET A 108 1.50 -12.19 22.18
N GLN A 109 1.42 -12.94 23.29
CA GLN A 109 1.61 -12.38 24.63
C GLN A 109 3.05 -11.87 24.82
N GLN A 110 4.05 -12.66 24.42
CA GLN A 110 5.46 -12.28 24.50
C GLN A 110 5.76 -11.03 23.66
N ASP A 111 5.22 -10.95 22.43
CA ASP A 111 5.39 -9.78 21.55
C ASP A 111 4.74 -8.53 22.15
N MET A 112 3.55 -8.66 22.73
CA MET A 112 2.87 -7.56 23.41
C MET A 112 3.66 -7.06 24.62
N GLU A 113 4.24 -7.96 25.41
CA GLU A 113 5.11 -7.61 26.53
C GLU A 113 6.39 -6.91 26.07
N ALA A 114 7.02 -7.44 25.01
CA ALA A 114 8.20 -6.83 24.40
C ALA A 114 7.90 -5.40 23.91
N MET A 115 6.78 -5.17 23.23
CA MET A 115 6.38 -3.82 22.78
C MET A 115 6.15 -2.84 23.95
N LYS A 116 5.56 -3.29 25.06
CA LYS A 116 5.42 -2.47 26.27
C LYS A 116 6.79 -2.10 26.85
N SER A 117 7.73 -3.04 26.87
CA SER A 117 9.07 -2.82 27.39
C SER A 117 9.85 -1.77 26.58
N VAL A 118 9.70 -1.78 25.24
CA VAL A 118 10.31 -0.78 24.34
C VAL A 118 9.73 0.60 24.63
N ARG A 119 8.41 0.73 24.75
CA ARG A 119 7.75 2.00 25.10
C ARG A 119 8.26 2.58 26.42
N ASN A 120 8.42 1.72 27.43
CA ASN A 120 8.96 2.12 28.74
C ASN A 120 10.41 2.62 28.66
N MET A 121 11.23 2.09 27.73
CA MET A 121 12.59 2.59 27.51
C MET A 121 12.62 3.95 26.80
N THR A 122 11.70 4.20 25.87
CA THR A 122 11.60 5.47 25.17
C THR A 122 11.08 6.58 26.09
N GLU A 123 10.17 6.25 27.02
CA GLU A 123 9.65 7.18 28.02
C GLU A 123 10.69 7.50 29.11
N LYS A 124 11.54 6.54 29.52
CA LYS A 124 12.64 6.77 30.48
C LYS A 124 13.82 7.58 29.93
N LYS A 125 13.93 7.77 28.61
CA LYS A 125 14.98 8.55 27.95
C LYS A 125 14.61 10.03 27.75
N ARG A 126 13.42 10.46 28.17
CA ARG A 126 13.01 11.86 28.28
C ARG A 126 13.13 12.33 29.72
#